data_AF-B4RJ02-F1
#
_entry.id   AF-B4RJ02-F1
#
_cell.length_a   1.000
_cell.length_b   1.000
_cell.length_c   1.000
_cell.angle_alpha   90.00
_cell.angle_beta   90.00
_cell.angle_gamma   90.00
#
_symmetry.space_group_name_H-M   'P 1'
#
loop_
_entity.id
_entity.type
_entity.pdbx_description
1 polymer ?
#
loop_
_entity_poly.entity_id
_entity_poly.type
_entity_poly.pdbx_seq_one_letter_code
_entity_poly.pdbx_strand_id
1 'polypeptide(L)'
;MNRLDQLGIRINLICNVFDKWIGQQDLNYNLFTVLYTLATEGSRTQKHIGEEWSLPKQTVSGVCKTLAGQGLIEWQEGEQDRRERLLSLTEKGKVHAAPLTENAQEFSDKVFSTFGDKRTTRLFADLDALAEVMEKTISENKK
;
A
#
# COMPACT_ATOMS: atom_id res chain seq x y z
N MET A 1 -2.37 -6.86 30.72
CA MET A 1 -2.12 -6.81 29.26
C MET A 1 -0.73 -6.22 29.05
N ASN A 2 0.18 -6.99 28.46
CA ASN A 2 1.58 -6.57 28.30
C ASN A 2 1.69 -5.50 27.18
N ARG A 3 2.88 -4.93 26.98
CA ARG A 3 3.12 -3.87 25.98
C ARG A 3 2.91 -4.37 24.53
N LEU A 4 3.29 -5.62 24.25
CA LEU A 4 3.15 -6.22 22.93
C LEU A 4 1.67 -6.45 22.58
N ASP A 5 0.85 -6.90 23.53
CA ASP A 5 -0.60 -7.04 23.36
C ASP A 5 -1.23 -5.68 23.04
N GLN A 6 -0.82 -4.63 23.77
CA GLN A 6 -1.33 -3.27 23.58
C GLN A 6 -0.98 -2.70 22.19
N LEU A 7 0.23 -2.98 21.71
CA LEU A 7 0.69 -2.60 20.38
C LEU A 7 -0.12 -3.35 19.31
N GLY A 8 -0.17 -4.68 19.40
CA GLY A 8 -0.87 -5.53 18.43
C GLY A 8 -2.35 -5.17 18.29
N ILE A 9 -3.05 -4.90 19.39
CA ILE A 9 -4.46 -4.46 19.35
C ILE A 9 -4.63 -3.14 18.59
N ARG A 10 -3.72 -2.17 18.80
CA ARG A 10 -3.82 -0.84 18.18
C ARG A 10 -3.46 -0.87 16.70
N ILE A 11 -2.42 -1.60 16.32
CA ILE A 11 -2.05 -1.80 14.91
C ILE A 11 -3.23 -2.44 14.17
N ASN A 12 -3.76 -3.55 14.69
CA ASN A 12 -4.91 -4.22 14.07
C ASN A 12 -6.15 -3.32 13.99
N LEU A 13 -6.41 -2.49 15.00
CA LEU A 13 -7.51 -1.52 14.95
C LEU A 13 -7.32 -0.53 13.79
N ILE A 14 -6.13 0.04 13.63
CA ILE A 14 -5.84 0.99 12.55
C ILE A 14 -5.94 0.29 11.18
N CYS A 15 -5.33 -0.89 11.01
CA CYS A 15 -5.44 -1.67 9.79
C CYS A 15 -6.90 -1.96 9.43
N ASN A 16 -7.71 -2.41 10.38
CA ASN A 16 -9.13 -2.68 10.16
C ASN A 16 -9.93 -1.43 9.77
N VAL A 17 -9.60 -0.26 10.32
CA VAL A 17 -10.27 1.00 9.95
C VAL A 17 -9.84 1.45 8.56
N PHE A 18 -8.56 1.28 8.22
CA PHE A 18 -8.06 1.57 6.88
C PHE A 18 -8.70 0.65 5.83
N ASP A 19 -8.79 -0.65 6.12
CA ASP A 19 -9.47 -1.64 5.26
C ASP A 19 -10.96 -1.32 5.08
N LYS A 20 -11.64 -0.83 6.14
CA LYS A 20 -13.03 -0.36 6.03
C LYS A 20 -13.15 0.82 5.07
N TRP A 21 -12.24 1.79 5.15
CA TRP A 21 -12.25 2.93 4.23
C TRP A 21 -11.96 2.49 2.79
N ILE A 22 -11.01 1.56 2.58
CA ILE A 22 -10.76 0.95 1.26
C ILE A 22 -12.01 0.24 0.73
N GLY A 23 -12.72 -0.49 1.60
CA GLY A 23 -13.98 -1.16 1.26
C GLY A 23 -15.09 -0.20 0.83
N GLN A 24 -15.09 1.05 1.31
CA GLN A 24 -16.02 2.09 0.84
C GLN A 24 -15.71 2.57 -0.58
N GLN A 25 -14.53 2.24 -1.12
CA GLN A 25 -14.14 2.50 -2.51
C GLN A 25 -14.46 1.31 -3.44
N ASP A 26 -15.24 0.32 -2.96
CA ASP A 26 -15.53 -0.94 -3.63
C ASP A 26 -14.26 -1.76 -3.98
N LEU A 27 -13.21 -1.59 -3.17
CA LEU A 27 -11.93 -2.28 -3.32
C LEU A 27 -11.63 -3.14 -2.08
N ASN A 28 -10.74 -4.12 -2.25
CA ASN A 28 -10.02 -4.72 -1.12
C ASN A 28 -8.60 -4.15 -1.07
N TYR A 29 -7.91 -4.35 0.06
CA TYR A 29 -6.55 -3.86 0.28
C TYR A 29 -5.61 -4.18 -0.87
N ASN A 30 -5.61 -5.43 -1.34
CA ASN A 30 -4.67 -5.87 -2.38
C ASN A 30 -4.92 -5.20 -3.75
N LEU A 31 -6.18 -4.96 -4.12
CA LEU A 31 -6.51 -4.20 -5.34
C LEU A 31 -6.14 -2.72 -5.18
N PHE A 32 -6.42 -2.16 -4.00
CA PHE A 32 -6.11 -0.78 -3.65
C PHE A 32 -4.63 -0.48 -3.79
N THR A 33 -3.74 -1.29 -3.23
CA THR A 33 -2.29 -1.02 -3.26
C THR A 33 -1.75 -0.91 -4.69
N VAL A 34 -2.19 -1.78 -5.61
CA VAL A 34 -1.76 -1.71 -7.00
C VAL A 34 -2.35 -0.51 -7.73
N LEU A 35 -3.66 -0.28 -7.63
CA LEU A 35 -4.31 0.83 -8.33
C LEU A 35 -3.84 2.19 -7.82
N TYR A 36 -3.75 2.34 -6.49
CA TYR A 36 -3.35 3.57 -5.83
C TYR A 36 -1.90 3.94 -6.17
N THR A 37 -0.94 3.04 -5.98
CA THR A 37 0.47 3.30 -6.33
C THR A 37 0.62 3.69 -7.80
N LEU A 38 -0.02 2.98 -8.73
CA LEU A 38 0.09 3.32 -10.15
C LEU A 38 -0.58 4.65 -10.52
N ALA A 39 -1.61 5.05 -9.77
CA ALA A 39 -2.29 6.33 -9.97
C ALA A 39 -1.47 7.51 -9.42
N THR A 40 -0.83 7.34 -8.27
CA THR A 40 -0.10 8.43 -7.59
C THR A 40 1.36 8.54 -8.01
N GLU A 41 2.00 7.44 -8.41
CA GLU A 41 3.42 7.39 -8.74
C GLU A 41 3.73 7.11 -10.21
N GLY A 42 2.71 6.74 -10.99
CA GLY A 42 2.87 6.31 -12.37
C GLY A 42 3.44 4.90 -12.48
N SER A 43 4.21 4.65 -13.55
CA SER A 43 4.70 3.30 -13.84
C SER A 43 5.63 2.76 -12.76
N ARG A 44 5.32 1.57 -12.24
CA ARG A 44 6.11 0.87 -11.20
C ARG A 44 6.21 -0.62 -11.49
N THR A 45 7.15 -1.30 -10.84
CA THR A 45 7.27 -2.76 -10.92
C THR A 45 6.39 -3.43 -9.88
N GLN A 46 6.03 -4.70 -10.10
CA GLN A 46 5.35 -5.50 -9.06
C GLN A 46 6.20 -5.65 -7.79
N LYS A 47 7.53 -5.63 -7.93
CA LYS A 47 8.46 -5.70 -6.81
C LYS A 47 8.33 -4.45 -5.94
N HIS A 48 8.36 -3.26 -6.56
CA HIS A 48 8.15 -1.98 -5.86
C HIS A 48 6.87 -2.00 -5.03
N ILE A 49 5.73 -2.34 -5.65
CA ILE A 49 4.43 -2.35 -4.97
C ILE A 49 4.42 -3.37 -3.82
N GLY A 50 5.04 -4.55 -4.02
CA GLY A 50 5.13 -5.57 -2.99
C GLY A 50 6.00 -5.15 -1.80
N GLU A 51 7.13 -4.50 -2.05
CA GLU A 51 8.02 -4.00 -1.00
C GLU A 51 7.38 -2.84 -0.23
N GLU A 52 6.82 -1.85 -0.94
CA GLU A 52 6.19 -0.66 -0.37
C GLU A 52 5.01 -1.00 0.56
N TRP A 53 4.15 -1.93 0.14
CA TRP A 53 2.95 -2.31 0.88
C TRP A 53 3.11 -3.59 1.70
N SER A 54 4.35 -4.12 1.81
CA SER A 54 4.67 -5.37 2.52
C SER A 54 3.81 -6.56 2.07
N LEU A 55 3.55 -6.67 0.76
CA LEU A 55 2.75 -7.73 0.16
C LEU A 55 3.62 -8.86 -0.42
N PRO A 56 3.24 -10.14 -0.23
CA PRO A 56 3.91 -11.25 -0.88
C PRO A 56 3.88 -11.13 -2.41
N LYS A 57 4.97 -11.53 -3.07
CA LYS A 57 5.10 -11.50 -4.54
C LYS A 57 3.95 -12.21 -5.25
N GLN A 58 3.48 -13.33 -4.70
CA GLN A 58 2.37 -14.12 -5.24
C GLN A 58 1.06 -13.32 -5.21
N THR A 59 0.81 -12.58 -4.13
CA THR A 59 -0.37 -11.72 -3.96
C THR A 59 -0.38 -10.61 -5.00
N VAL A 60 0.72 -9.85 -5.11
CA VAL A 60 0.84 -8.76 -6.09
C VAL A 60 0.68 -9.30 -7.52
N SER A 61 1.34 -10.42 -7.83
CA SER A 61 1.22 -11.05 -9.16
C SER A 61 -0.22 -11.44 -9.50
N GLY A 62 -0.96 -12.02 -8.54
CA GLY A 62 -2.36 -12.39 -8.71
C GLY A 62 -3.28 -11.17 -8.93
N VAL A 63 -3.08 -10.11 -8.15
CA VAL A 63 -3.81 -8.84 -8.31
C VAL A 63 -3.56 -8.24 -9.68
N CYS A 64 -2.30 -8.13 -10.10
CA CYS A 64 -1.98 -7.53 -11.40
C CYS A 64 -2.60 -8.31 -12.56
N LYS A 65 -2.60 -9.65 -12.51
CA LYS A 65 -3.31 -10.47 -13.51
C LYS A 65 -4.80 -10.18 -13.55
N THR A 66 -5.43 -10.01 -12.39
CA THR A 66 -6.85 -9.68 -12.28
C THR A 66 -7.16 -8.33 -12.90
N LEU A 67 -6.41 -7.29 -12.51
CA LEU A 67 -6.58 -5.93 -13.03
C LEU A 67 -6.26 -5.82 -14.52
N ALA A 68 -5.25 -6.56 -15.02
CA ALA A 68 -4.94 -6.62 -16.44
C ALA A 68 -6.05 -7.32 -17.23
N GLY A 69 -6.62 -8.40 -16.69
CA GLY A 69 -7.78 -9.08 -17.29
C GLY A 69 -9.03 -8.19 -17.36
N GLN A 70 -9.15 -7.21 -16.46
CA GLN A 70 -10.18 -6.16 -16.51
C GLN A 70 -9.83 -5.00 -17.45
N GLY A 71 -8.63 -4.99 -18.03
CA GLY A 71 -8.12 -3.92 -18.89
C GLY A 71 -7.84 -2.63 -18.13
N LEU A 72 -7.56 -2.69 -16.82
CA LEU A 72 -7.24 -1.51 -16.01
C LEU A 72 -5.75 -1.19 -16.03
N ILE A 73 -4.91 -2.23 -16.12
CA ILE A 73 -3.45 -2.07 -16.15
C ILE A 73 -2.84 -2.82 -17.31
N GLU A 74 -1.63 -2.42 -17.68
CA GLU A 74 -0.86 -3.05 -18.75
C GLU A 74 0.64 -3.12 -18.39
N TRP A 75 1.32 -4.13 -18.93
CA TRP A 75 2.77 -4.20 -18.86
C TRP A 75 3.38 -3.42 -20.01
N GLN A 76 4.32 -2.55 -19.69
CA GLN A 76 5.12 -1.85 -20.69
C GLN A 76 6.24 -2.77 -21.17
N GLU A 77 6.47 -2.82 -22.48
CA GLU A 77 7.66 -3.46 -23.03
C GLU A 77 8.87 -2.58 -22.74
N GLY A 78 9.76 -3.03 -21.85
CA GLY A 78 11.05 -2.38 -21.66
C GLY A 78 11.97 -2.67 -22.83
N GLU A 79 12.54 -1.64 -23.45
CA GLU A 79 13.46 -1.76 -24.59
C GLU A 79 14.76 -2.54 -24.27
N GLN A 80 15.12 -2.72 -23.00
CA GLN A 80 16.45 -3.23 -22.61
C GLN A 80 16.48 -4.44 -21.67
N ASP A 81 15.51 -4.65 -20.77
CA ASP A 81 15.53 -5.83 -19.89
C ASP A 81 14.12 -6.37 -19.59
N ARG A 82 13.85 -7.60 -20.06
CA ARG A 82 12.58 -8.31 -19.84
C ARG A 82 12.34 -8.68 -18.37
N ARG A 83 13.34 -8.51 -17.49
CA ARG A 83 13.31 -8.95 -16.09
C ARG A 83 12.60 -8.01 -15.13
N GLU A 84 12.44 -6.72 -15.48
CA GLU A 84 11.70 -5.74 -14.67
C GLU A 84 10.67 -4.99 -15.53
N ARG A 85 9.60 -5.70 -15.90
CA ARG A 85 8.48 -5.09 -16.64
C ARG A 85 7.78 -4.07 -15.76
N LEU A 86 7.79 -2.82 -16.22
CA LEU A 86 6.96 -1.76 -15.65
C LEU A 86 5.48 -2.06 -15.91
N LEU A 87 4.67 -1.66 -14.95
CA LEU A 87 3.22 -1.76 -14.94
C LEU A 87 2.67 -0.34 -14.95
N SER A 88 1.66 -0.06 -15.77
CA SER A 88 1.00 1.25 -15.82
C SER A 88 -0.52 1.09 -15.84
N LEU A 89 -1.22 2.15 -15.40
CA LEU A 89 -2.65 2.26 -15.70
C LEU A 89 -2.84 2.47 -17.20
N THR A 90 -3.79 1.74 -17.78
CA THR A 90 -4.35 2.07 -19.10
C THR A 90 -5.19 3.33 -18.99
N GLU A 91 -5.68 3.88 -20.11
CA GLU A 91 -6.67 4.98 -20.07
C GLU A 91 -7.92 4.61 -19.27
N LYS A 92 -8.43 3.38 -19.43
CA LYS A 92 -9.55 2.86 -18.62
C LYS A 92 -9.18 2.81 -17.14
N GLY A 93 -7.96 2.39 -16.82
CA GLY A 93 -7.42 2.36 -15.46
C GLY A 93 -7.33 3.74 -14.82
N LYS A 94 -6.86 4.74 -15.56
CA LYS A 94 -6.78 6.13 -15.10
C LYS A 94 -8.16 6.68 -14.76
N VAL A 95 -9.14 6.49 -15.64
CA VAL A 95 -10.53 6.88 -15.41
C VAL A 95 -11.10 6.18 -14.18
N HIS A 96 -10.80 4.88 -14.00
CA HIS A 96 -11.25 4.11 -12.84
C HIS A 96 -10.60 4.55 -11.52
N ALA A 97 -9.31 4.90 -11.54
CA ALA A 97 -8.55 5.27 -10.35
C ALA A 97 -8.65 6.75 -9.96
N ALA A 98 -9.13 7.64 -10.84
CA ALA A 98 -9.23 9.06 -10.53
C ALA A 98 -10.11 9.36 -9.28
N PRO A 99 -11.33 8.79 -9.15
CA PRO A 99 -12.12 8.97 -7.93
C PRO A 99 -11.44 8.42 -6.68
N LEU A 100 -10.68 7.31 -6.83
CA LEU A 100 -9.93 6.72 -5.73
C LEU A 100 -8.88 7.69 -5.20
N THR A 101 -8.10 8.33 -6.08
CA THR A 101 -7.07 9.30 -5.65
C THR A 101 -7.66 10.55 -5.03
N GLU A 102 -8.80 11.04 -5.54
CA GLU A 102 -9.51 12.19 -4.97
C GLU A 102 -10.04 11.87 -3.56
N ASN A 103 -10.73 10.73 -3.41
CA ASN A 103 -11.26 10.29 -2.11
C ASN A 103 -10.15 10.02 -1.11
N ALA A 104 -9.00 9.48 -1.56
CA ALA A 104 -7.82 9.26 -0.71
C ALA A 104 -7.24 10.58 -0.21
N GLN A 105 -7.13 11.58 -1.08
CA GLN A 105 -6.66 12.91 -0.70
C GLN A 105 -7.61 13.56 0.30
N GLU A 106 -8.92 13.54 0.04
CA GLU A 106 -9.92 14.11 0.94
C GLU A 106 -9.93 13.42 2.32
N PHE A 107 -9.81 12.10 2.33
CA PHE A 107 -9.72 11.33 3.57
C PHE A 107 -8.44 11.67 4.35
N SER A 108 -7.30 11.72 3.65
CA SER A 108 -6.00 12.11 4.20
C SER A 108 -6.10 13.49 4.85
N ASP A 109 -6.61 14.49 4.12
CA ASP A 109 -6.72 15.87 4.60
C ASP A 109 -7.58 15.96 5.87
N LYS A 110 -8.74 15.29 5.90
CA LYS A 110 -9.63 15.28 7.08
C LYS A 110 -9.00 14.60 8.30
N VAL A 111 -8.36 13.45 8.10
CA VAL A 111 -7.74 12.68 9.17
C VAL A 111 -6.55 13.43 9.74
N PHE A 112 -5.62 13.87 8.89
CA PHE A 112 -4.36 14.45 9.34
C PHE A 112 -4.49 15.91 9.78
N SER A 113 -5.46 16.68 9.26
CA SER A 113 -5.77 18.02 9.83
C SER A 113 -6.29 17.93 11.28
N THR A 114 -7.07 16.90 11.59
CA THR A 114 -7.57 16.66 12.95
C THR A 114 -6.49 16.06 13.86
N PHE A 115 -5.68 15.15 13.33
CA PHE A 115 -4.62 14.48 14.10
C PHE A 115 -3.42 15.40 14.39
N GLY A 116 -3.13 16.29 13.44
CA GLY A 116 -2.10 17.33 13.50
C GLY A 116 -0.71 16.86 13.06
N ASP A 117 -0.05 17.64 12.20
CA ASP A 117 1.22 17.29 11.55
C ASP A 117 2.31 16.86 12.53
N LYS A 118 2.53 17.60 13.61
CA LYS A 118 3.55 17.25 14.62
C LYS A 118 3.31 15.87 15.24
N ARG A 119 2.03 15.52 15.45
CA ARG A 119 1.65 14.22 16.01
C ARG A 119 1.80 13.12 14.97
N THR A 120 1.45 13.40 13.71
CA THR A 120 1.67 12.51 12.57
C THR A 120 3.14 12.17 12.40
N THR A 121 4.02 13.17 12.33
CA THR A 121 5.47 12.97 12.20
C THR A 121 6.03 12.13 13.35
N ARG A 122 5.61 12.41 14.59
CA ARG A 122 6.04 11.61 15.74
C ARG A 122 5.53 10.17 15.66
N LEU A 123 4.26 9.97 15.31
CA LEU A 123 3.69 8.63 15.18
C LEU A 123 4.47 7.80 14.16
N PHE A 124 4.80 8.37 12.99
CA PHE A 124 5.56 7.65 11.96
C PHE A 124 6.96 7.31 12.45
N ALA A 125 7.68 8.26 13.03
CA ALA A 125 9.01 8.02 13.58
C ALA A 125 9.01 6.94 14.68
N ASP A 126 8.01 6.96 15.57
CA ASP A 126 7.88 5.96 16.64
C ASP A 126 7.56 4.56 16.07
N LEU A 127 6.74 4.46 15.02
CA LEU A 127 6.43 3.19 14.35
C LEU A 127 7.64 2.63 13.61
N ASP A 128 8.38 3.47 12.89
CA ASP A 128 9.59 3.08 12.16
C ASP A 128 10.66 2.55 13.11
N ALA A 129 10.95 3.30 14.18
CA ALA A 129 11.92 2.89 15.19
C ALA A 129 11.52 1.57 15.88
N LEU A 130 10.22 1.39 16.13
CA LEU A 130 9.71 0.16 16.72
C LEU A 130 9.83 -1.03 15.77
N ALA A 131 9.52 -0.84 14.49
CA ALA A 131 9.69 -1.87 13.46
C ALA A 131 11.15 -2.31 13.34
N GLU A 132 12.09 -1.35 13.31
CA GLU A 132 13.54 -1.62 13.26
C GLU A 132 14.00 -2.48 14.45
N VAL A 133 13.58 -2.11 15.68
CA VAL A 133 13.91 -2.88 16.89
C VAL A 133 13.33 -4.29 16.80
N MET A 134 12.07 -4.43 16.36
CA MET A 134 11.43 -5.73 16.22
C MET A 134 12.15 -6.62 15.20
N GLU A 135 12.51 -6.11 14.03
CA GLU A 135 13.25 -6.86 13.00
C GLU A 135 14.63 -7.31 13.47
N LYS A 136 15.35 -6.41 14.16
CA LYS A 136 16.65 -6.73 14.76
C LYS A 136 16.53 -7.87 15.76
N THR A 137 15.57 -7.78 16.68
CA THR A 137 15.33 -8.83 17.68
C THR A 137 14.92 -10.16 17.03
N ILE A 138 14.08 -10.14 15.99
CA ILE A 138 13.71 -11.36 15.24
C ILE A 138 14.94 -12.00 14.59
N SER A 139 15.86 -11.19 14.05
CA SER A 139 17.08 -11.68 13.40
C SER A 139 18.10 -12.24 14.38
N GLU A 140 18.24 -11.63 15.56
CA GLU A 140 19.08 -12.12 16.65
C GLU A 140 18.61 -13.49 17.16
N ASN A 141 17.29 -13.69 17.26
CA ASN A 141 16.70 -14.95 17.72
C ASN A 141 16.80 -16.11 16.72
N LYS A 142 17.25 -15.85 15.48
CA LYS A 142 17.50 -16.89 14.46
C LYS A 142 18.95 -17.38 14.45
N LYS A 143 19.84 -16.76 15.23
CA LYS A 143 21.23 -17.20 15.44
C LYS A 143 21.31 -18.09 16.67
#